data_AF-A0A8D8W1I5-F1
#
_entry.id   AF-A0A8D8W1I5-F1
#
_cell.length_a   1.000
_cell.length_b   1.000
_cell.length_c   1.000
_cell.angle_alpha   90.00
_cell.angle_beta   90.00
_cell.angle_gamma   90.00
#
_symmetry.space_group_name_H-M   'P 1'
#
loop_
_entity.id
_entity.type
_entity.pdbx_description
1 polymer ?
#
loop_
_entity_poly.entity_id
_entity_poly.type
_entity_poly.pdbx_seq_one_letter_code
_entity_poly.pdbx_strand_id
1 'polypeptide(L)'
;MYYDLSQDEELFQGEGDYQFEMYRMMRSQCGNNWQNFTPKNNVVWIHYLTEKALNASKGYRYLRAPRQSAFDLLQELESSVLAFDSCYELVQAMCGPQTAQFPLLRKSKLIRAKK
;
A
#
# COMPACT_ATOMS: atom_id res chain seq x y z
N MET A 1 -3.69 -16.99 -20.34
CA MET A 1 -4.74 -16.13 -20.92
C MET A 1 -4.60 -14.76 -20.27
N TYR A 2 -4.48 -13.70 -21.05
CA TYR A 2 -4.39 -12.31 -20.56
C TYR A 2 -5.81 -11.72 -20.54
N TYR A 3 -6.18 -11.06 -19.44
CA TYR A 3 -7.45 -10.34 -19.32
C TYR A 3 -7.17 -8.84 -19.41
N ASP A 4 -7.67 -8.21 -20.46
CA ASP A 4 -7.47 -6.79 -20.67
C ASP A 4 -8.51 -5.98 -19.91
N LEU A 5 -8.09 -5.37 -18.80
CA LEU A 5 -8.96 -4.56 -17.97
C LEU A 5 -9.41 -3.26 -18.65
N SER A 6 -8.80 -2.86 -19.77
CA SER A 6 -9.22 -1.65 -20.51
C SER A 6 -10.64 -1.76 -21.08
N GLN A 7 -11.16 -2.99 -21.23
CA GLN A 7 -12.48 -3.27 -21.78
C GLN A 7 -13.59 -3.25 -20.72
N ASP A 8 -13.24 -3.12 -19.45
CA ASP A 8 -14.16 -3.19 -18.32
C ASP A 8 -14.37 -1.79 -17.71
N GLU A 9 -15.17 -0.96 -18.39
CA GLU A 9 -15.41 0.42 -17.93
C GLU A 9 -16.25 0.47 -16.64
N GLU A 10 -17.11 -0.53 -16.41
CA GLU A 10 -17.90 -0.65 -15.18
C GLU A 10 -17.01 -0.82 -13.94
N LEU A 11 -15.89 -1.56 -14.07
CA LEU A 11 -14.90 -1.71 -13.00
C LEU A 11 -14.35 -0.36 -12.52
N PHE A 12 -14.07 0.58 -13.43
CA PHE A 12 -13.49 1.89 -13.07
C PHE A 12 -14.52 2.89 -12.53
N GLN A 13 -15.81 2.64 -12.80
CA GLN A 13 -16.94 3.41 -12.26
C GLN A 13 -17.42 2.88 -10.91
N GLY A 14 -16.88 1.75 -10.44
CA GLY A 14 -17.25 1.17 -9.16
C GLY A 14 -16.97 2.11 -7.97
N GLU A 15 -17.82 2.00 -6.96
CA GLU A 15 -17.79 2.77 -5.72
C GLU A 15 -18.07 1.87 -4.50
N GLY A 16 -17.87 2.40 -3.30
CA GLY A 16 -18.21 1.69 -2.04
C GLY A 16 -17.08 0.83 -1.47
N ASP A 17 -15.99 0.62 -2.21
CA ASP A 17 -14.77 -0.01 -1.70
C ASP A 17 -13.51 0.68 -2.26
N TYR A 18 -12.48 0.80 -1.43
CA TYR A 18 -11.20 1.40 -1.81
C TYR A 18 -10.50 0.67 -2.96
N GLN A 19 -10.82 -0.60 -3.22
CA GLN A 19 -10.31 -1.32 -4.40
C GLN A 19 -10.58 -0.58 -5.73
N PHE A 20 -11.70 0.15 -5.83
CA PHE A 20 -12.03 0.86 -7.07
C PHE A 20 -11.10 2.05 -7.32
N GLU A 21 -10.64 2.72 -6.26
CA GLU A 21 -9.57 3.72 -6.38
C GLU A 21 -8.26 3.08 -6.83
N MET A 22 -7.96 1.84 -6.41
CA MET A 22 -6.75 1.15 -6.83
C MET A 22 -6.78 0.86 -8.33
N TYR A 23 -7.92 0.42 -8.86
CA TYR A 23 -8.09 0.21 -10.30
C TYR A 23 -7.91 1.51 -11.09
N ARG A 24 -8.48 2.62 -10.63
CA ARG A 24 -8.27 3.95 -11.24
C ARG A 24 -6.81 4.37 -11.21
N MET A 25 -6.12 4.16 -10.08
CA MET A 25 -4.70 4.48 -9.94
C MET A 25 -3.83 3.64 -10.88
N MET A 26 -4.05 2.32 -10.92
CA MET A 26 -3.32 1.42 -11.82
C MET A 26 -3.57 1.75 -13.28
N ARG A 27 -4.82 2.08 -13.67
CA ARG A 27 -5.17 2.53 -15.03
C ARG A 27 -4.34 3.75 -15.42
N SER A 28 -4.19 4.71 -14.51
CA SER A 28 -3.33 5.88 -14.72
C SER A 28 -1.85 5.52 -14.84
N GLN A 29 -1.36 4.56 -14.04
CA GLN A 29 0.05 4.14 -14.03
C GLN A 29 0.45 3.39 -15.30
N CYS A 30 -0.41 2.51 -15.82
CA CYS A 30 -0.13 1.77 -17.05
C CYS A 30 -0.61 2.48 -18.32
N GLY A 31 -1.22 3.67 -18.21
CA GLY A 31 -1.79 4.40 -19.34
C GLY A 31 -2.92 3.64 -20.04
N ASN A 32 -3.71 2.88 -19.26
CA ASN A 32 -4.74 1.95 -19.74
C ASN A 32 -4.22 0.82 -20.65
N ASN A 33 -2.90 0.59 -20.71
CA ASN A 33 -2.30 -0.54 -21.41
C ASN A 33 -1.91 -1.62 -20.39
N TRP A 34 -2.84 -2.54 -20.14
CA TRP A 34 -2.68 -3.59 -19.12
C TRP A 34 -1.75 -4.73 -19.53
N GLN A 35 -1.33 -4.77 -20.80
CA GLN A 35 -0.34 -5.72 -21.29
C GLN A 35 1.07 -5.33 -20.85
N ASN A 36 1.28 -4.04 -20.55
CA ASN A 36 2.56 -3.54 -20.05
C ASN A 36 2.88 -4.14 -18.67
N PHE A 37 4.14 -4.50 -18.49
CA PHE A 37 4.64 -4.83 -17.16
C PHE A 37 4.82 -3.55 -16.36
N THR A 38 3.89 -3.30 -15.41
CA THR A 38 3.91 -2.14 -14.52
C THR A 38 4.09 -2.60 -13.07
N PRO A 39 5.34 -2.73 -12.55
CA PRO A 39 5.61 -3.22 -11.19
C PRO A 39 4.91 -2.42 -10.09
N LYS A 40 4.68 -1.12 -10.33
CA LYS A 40 3.95 -0.21 -9.43
C LYS A 40 2.56 -0.72 -9.06
N ASN A 41 1.89 -1.45 -9.96
CA ASN A 41 0.56 -1.97 -9.71
C ASN A 41 0.55 -2.93 -8.51
N ASN A 42 1.62 -3.70 -8.31
CA ASN A 42 1.74 -4.56 -7.12
C ASN A 42 1.84 -3.75 -5.83
N VAL A 43 2.54 -2.60 -5.86
CA VAL A 43 2.67 -1.69 -4.72
C VAL A 43 1.32 -1.08 -4.34
N VAL A 44 0.52 -0.70 -5.34
CA VAL A 44 -0.86 -0.21 -5.14
C VAL A 44 -1.72 -1.28 -4.44
N TRP A 45 -1.59 -2.55 -4.83
CA TRP A 45 -2.26 -3.64 -4.13
C TRP A 45 -1.79 -3.86 -2.69
N ILE A 46 -0.49 -3.73 -2.41
CA ILE A 46 0.03 -3.80 -1.03
C ILE A 46 -0.56 -2.68 -0.17
N HIS A 47 -0.69 -1.45 -0.72
CA HIS A 47 -1.35 -0.35 -0.02
C HIS A 47 -2.78 -0.72 0.38
N TYR A 48 -3.58 -1.22 -0.56
CA TYR A 48 -4.94 -1.69 -0.30
C TYR A 48 -5.01 -2.78 0.78
N LEU A 49 -4.17 -3.81 0.69
CA LEU A 49 -4.14 -4.89 1.67
C LEU A 49 -3.76 -4.39 3.07
N THR A 50 -2.83 -3.45 3.14
CA THR A 50 -2.41 -2.84 4.40
C THR A 50 -3.54 -2.02 5.02
N GLU A 51 -4.25 -1.22 4.22
CA GLU A 51 -5.45 -0.47 4.63
C GLU A 51 -6.54 -1.40 5.20
N LYS A 52 -6.85 -2.48 4.47
CA LYS A 52 -7.82 -3.48 4.89
C LYS A 52 -7.42 -4.19 6.18
N ALA A 53 -6.14 -4.57 6.32
CA ALA A 53 -5.63 -5.18 7.54
C ALA A 53 -5.76 -4.22 8.74
N LEU A 54 -5.42 -2.95 8.55
CA LEU A 54 -5.55 -1.92 9.58
C LEU A 54 -7.01 -1.71 9.99
N ASN A 55 -7.94 -1.70 9.04
CA ASN A 55 -9.37 -1.53 9.32
C ASN A 55 -10.02 -2.77 9.93
N ALA A 56 -9.70 -3.97 9.47
CA ALA A 56 -10.18 -5.22 10.07
C ALA A 56 -9.78 -5.28 11.56
N SER A 57 -8.55 -4.88 11.89
CA SER A 57 -8.07 -4.83 13.28
C SER A 57 -8.86 -3.88 14.20
N LYS A 58 -9.57 -2.88 13.65
CA LYS A 58 -10.41 -1.94 14.44
C LYS A 58 -11.61 -2.66 15.04
N GLY A 59 -12.08 -3.74 14.43
CA GLY A 59 -13.11 -4.63 14.99
C GLY A 59 -12.56 -5.55 16.08
N TYR A 60 -11.28 -5.91 16.04
CA TYR A 60 -10.63 -6.84 16.96
C TYR A 60 -9.71 -6.16 17.99
N ARG A 61 -10.14 -5.02 18.58
CA ARG A 61 -9.29 -4.20 19.49
C ARG A 61 -8.66 -4.99 20.64
N TYR A 62 -9.31 -6.05 21.12
CA TYR A 62 -8.80 -6.91 22.19
C TYR A 62 -7.56 -7.72 21.80
N LEU A 63 -7.29 -7.91 20.50
CA LEU A 63 -6.11 -8.59 19.98
C LEU A 63 -4.89 -7.66 19.75
N ARG A 64 -5.02 -6.36 20.05
CA ARG A 64 -3.99 -5.35 19.74
C ARG A 64 -2.80 -5.37 20.71
N ALA A 65 -3.05 -5.57 22.01
CA ALA A 65 -1.99 -5.51 23.01
C ALA A 65 -0.83 -6.50 22.76
N PRO A 66 -1.06 -7.75 22.32
CA PRO A 66 0.02 -8.68 21.97
C PRO A 66 0.77 -8.36 20.67
N ARG A 67 0.28 -7.42 19.83
CA ARG A 67 0.78 -7.19 18.46
C ARG A 67 0.91 -5.70 18.11
N GLN A 68 1.03 -4.82 19.10
CA GLN A 68 1.05 -3.37 18.87
C GLN A 68 2.19 -2.93 17.93
N SER A 69 3.38 -3.50 18.07
CA SER A 69 4.52 -3.20 17.19
C SER A 69 4.28 -3.59 15.72
N ALA A 70 3.60 -4.71 15.47
CA ALA A 70 3.22 -5.11 14.12
C ALA A 70 2.17 -4.16 13.54
N PHE A 71 1.25 -3.67 14.38
CA PHE A 71 0.24 -2.69 13.97
C PHE A 71 0.87 -1.32 13.64
N ASP A 72 1.86 -0.89 14.43
CA ASP A 72 2.59 0.35 14.18
C ASP A 72 3.40 0.25 12.86
N LEU A 73 4.04 -0.90 12.61
CA LEU A 73 4.72 -1.16 11.34
C LEU A 73 3.75 -1.14 10.15
N LEU A 74 2.55 -1.71 10.29
CA LEU A 74 1.53 -1.67 9.23
C LEU A 74 1.06 -0.25 8.94
N GLN A 75 0.90 0.61 9.95
CA GLN A 75 0.57 2.03 9.73
C GLN A 75 1.68 2.75 8.98
N GLU A 76 2.93 2.52 9.36
CA GLU A 76 4.07 3.13 8.68
C GLU A 76 4.23 2.64 7.25
N LEU A 77 3.97 1.35 7.02
CA LEU A 77 3.93 0.78 5.67
C LEU A 77 2.81 1.43 4.85
N GLU A 78 1.58 1.53 5.36
CA GLU A 78 0.46 2.16 4.65
C GLU A 78 0.80 3.58 4.19
N SER A 79 1.42 4.38 5.07
CA SER A 79 1.71 5.78 4.77
C SER A 79 2.92 5.99 3.84
N SER A 80 3.76 4.97 3.62
CA SER A 80 4.99 5.08 2.83
C SER A 80 5.02 4.20 1.58
N VAL A 81 4.20 3.16 1.49
CA VAL A 81 4.32 2.11 0.47
C VAL A 81 4.15 2.65 -0.96
N LEU A 82 3.29 3.66 -1.17
CA LEU A 82 3.08 4.23 -2.51
C LEU A 82 4.30 4.99 -3.06
N ALA A 83 5.31 5.28 -2.23
CA ALA A 83 6.54 5.90 -2.66
C ALA A 83 7.45 4.97 -3.48
N PHE A 84 7.31 3.64 -3.35
CA PHE A 84 8.16 2.66 -4.05
C PHE A 84 7.63 2.33 -5.43
N ASP A 85 8.52 2.12 -6.40
CA ASP A 85 8.12 1.81 -7.78
C ASP A 85 7.89 0.32 -8.03
N SER A 86 8.30 -0.53 -7.08
CA SER A 86 8.05 -1.98 -7.14
C SER A 86 8.07 -2.61 -5.74
N CYS A 87 7.45 -3.79 -5.62
CA CYS A 87 7.58 -4.58 -4.40
C CYS A 87 9.02 -5.07 -4.16
N TYR A 88 9.85 -5.16 -5.20
CA TYR A 88 11.26 -5.49 -5.07
C TYR A 88 12.00 -4.38 -4.29
N GLU A 89 11.83 -3.13 -4.72
CA GLU A 89 12.40 -1.96 -4.05
C GLU A 89 11.89 -1.83 -2.61
N LEU A 90 10.58 -2.03 -2.39
CA LEU A 90 9.98 -2.07 -1.05
C LEU A 90 10.69 -3.10 -0.15
N VAL A 91 10.85 -4.35 -0.61
CA VAL A 91 11.50 -5.40 0.17
C VAL A 91 12.98 -5.11 0.40
N GLN A 92 13.68 -4.55 -0.58
CA GLN A 92 15.07 -4.13 -0.41
C GLN A 92 15.22 -3.03 0.66
N ALA A 93 14.30 -2.06 0.68
CA ALA A 93 14.28 -1.02 1.69
C ALA A 93 13.98 -1.57 3.09
N MET A 94 13.10 -2.58 3.18
CA MET A 94 12.71 -3.21 4.45
C MET A 94 13.76 -4.20 4.99
N CYS A 95 14.46 -4.93 4.11
CA CYS A 95 15.30 -6.07 4.48
C CYS A 95 16.80 -5.91 4.15
N GLY A 96 17.22 -4.80 3.53
CA GLY A 96 18.60 -4.58 3.09
C GLY A 96 19.59 -4.31 4.24
N PRO A 97 20.92 -4.44 3.99
CA PRO A 97 21.96 -4.11 4.97
C PRO A 97 22.01 -2.61 5.34
N GLN A 98 21.31 -1.74 4.59
CA GLN A 98 21.12 -0.31 4.86
C GLN A 98 19.94 -0.01 5.80
N THR A 99 19.43 -0.99 6.54
CA THR A 99 18.38 -0.79 7.57
C THR A 99 18.73 0.28 8.62
N ALA A 100 20.01 0.65 8.76
CA ALA A 100 20.45 1.78 9.59
C ALA A 100 20.21 3.17 8.96
N GLN A 101 20.00 3.25 7.64
CA GLN A 101 19.98 4.50 6.86
C GLN A 101 18.60 4.85 6.28
N PHE A 102 17.66 3.91 6.27
CA PHE A 102 16.23 4.15 6.04
C PHE A 102 15.47 4.18 7.37
N PRO A 103 15.13 5.37 7.91
CA PRO A 103 14.32 5.49 9.11
C PRO A 103 12.83 5.33 8.76
N LEU A 104 12.45 4.24 8.10
CA LEU A 104 11.03 3.85 7.95
C LEU A 104 10.53 3.11 9.20
N LEU A 105 11.13 3.41 10.36
CA LEU A 105 10.82 2.82 11.67
C LEU A 105 11.13 3.76 12.86
N ARG A 106 11.46 5.05 12.65
CA ARG A 106 11.83 5.98 13.76
C ARG A 106 11.43 7.46 13.59
N LYS A 107 10.61 7.85 12.62
CA LYS A 107 10.23 9.27 12.45
C LYS A 107 8.72 9.56 12.46
N SER A 108 7.93 8.83 13.25
CA SER A 108 6.55 9.22 13.58
C SER A 108 6.43 10.15 14.80
N LYS A 109 7.54 10.57 15.44
CA LYS A 109 7.52 11.51 16.59
C LYS A 109 7.92 12.97 16.30
N LEU A 110 8.12 13.39 15.05
CA LEU A 110 8.59 14.77 14.77
C LEU A 110 7.62 15.72 14.02
N ILE A 111 6.41 15.30 13.65
CA ILE A 111 5.46 16.20 12.95
C ILE A 111 4.21 16.53 13.78
N ARG A 112 4.11 16.08 15.05
CA ARG A 112 3.02 16.48 15.96
C ARG A 112 3.47 17.31 17.17
N ALA A 113 4.40 18.24 16.92
CA ALA A 113 4.71 19.34 17.82
C ALA A 113 4.84 20.63 17.01
N LYS A 114 3.70 21.14 16.51
CA LYS A 114 3.42 22.56 16.18
C LYS A 114 2.03 22.66 15.55
N LYS A 115 1.01 22.64 16.40
CA LYS A 115 -0.10 23.60 16.35
C LYS A 115 -0.72 23.67 17.74
#